data_AF-A0A3D0UKL2-F1
#
_entry.id   AF-A0A3D0UKL2-F1
#
_cell.length_a   1.000
_cell.length_b   1.000
_cell.length_c   1.000
_cell.angle_alpha   90.00
_cell.angle_beta   90.00
_cell.angle_gamma   90.00
#
_symmetry.space_group_name_H-M   'P 1'
#
loop_
_entity.id
_entity.type
_entity.pdbx_description
1 polymer ?
#
loop_
_entity_poly.entity_id
_entity_poly.type
_entity_poly.pdbx_seq_one_letter_code
_entity_poly.pdbx_strand_id
1 'polypeptide(L)'
;MELFILFTALQLGDIYTTHTALKQGGRELNPVLAYLFGKFGHMPVLVVSKVIAVSLVYLYVLNVPIILGILSALYVYVVFNNYKQIRK
;
A
#
# COMPACT_ATOMS: atom_id res chain seq x y z
N MET A 1 11.68 -10.07 -12.40
CA MET A 1 10.22 -10.27 -12.51
C MET A 1 9.59 -10.71 -11.19
N GLU A 2 10.18 -11.67 -10.47
CA GLU A 2 9.65 -12.21 -9.20
C GLU A 2 9.39 -11.13 -8.14
N LEU A 3 10.35 -10.22 -7.90
CA LEU A 3 10.19 -9.11 -6.97
C LEU A 3 9.06 -8.15 -7.35
N PHE A 4 8.75 -8.00 -8.64
CA PHE A 4 7.66 -7.14 -9.09
C PHE A 4 6.30 -7.78 -8.84
N ILE A 5 6.20 -9.11 -9.01
CA ILE A 5 5.01 -9.89 -8.65
C ILE A 5 4.78 -9.78 -7.14
N LEU A 6 5.83 -9.96 -6.33
CA LEU A 6 5.77 -9.79 -4.89
C LEU A 6 5.31 -8.37 -4.51
N PHE A 7 5.93 -7.34 -5.08
CA PHE A 7 5.55 -5.95 -4.86
C PHE A 7 4.08 -5.70 -5.19
N THR A 8 3.59 -6.25 -6.30
CA THR A 8 2.19 -6.11 -6.73
C THR A 8 1.24 -6.83 -5.78
N ALA A 9 1.57 -8.04 -5.35
CA ALA A 9 0.80 -8.78 -4.36
C ALA A 9 0.74 -8.03 -3.01
N LEU A 10 1.84 -7.39 -2.60
CA LEU A 10 1.88 -6.56 -1.41
C LEU A 10 0.97 -5.33 -1.53
N GLN A 11 0.81 -4.73 -2.72
CA GLN A 11 -0.17 -3.65 -2.91
C GLN A 11 -1.60 -4.12 -2.67
N LEU A 12 -1.94 -5.34 -3.09
CA LEU A 12 -3.26 -5.93 -2.84
C LEU A 12 -3.47 -6.22 -1.35
N GLY A 13 -2.45 -6.77 -0.68
CA GLY A 13 -2.46 -6.98 0.76
C GLY A 13 -2.63 -5.67 1.54
N ASP A 14 -2.01 -4.60 1.07
CA ASP A 14 -2.14 -3.28 1.68
C ASP A 14 -3.55 -2.69 1.51
N ILE A 15 -4.15 -2.81 0.32
CA ILE A 15 -5.55 -2.38 0.12
C ILE A 15 -6.47 -3.13 1.09
N TYR A 16 -6.33 -4.45 1.17
CA TYR A 16 -7.18 -5.28 2.03
C TYR A 16 -7.01 -4.92 3.51
N THR A 17 -5.76 -4.84 3.98
CA THR A 17 -5.47 -4.56 5.40
C THR A 17 -5.83 -3.12 5.78
N THR A 18 -5.54 -2.13 4.94
CA THR A 18 -5.92 -0.73 5.20
C THR A 18 -7.44 -0.57 5.22
N HIS A 19 -8.13 -1.11 4.21
CA HIS A 19 -9.60 -1.04 4.14
C HIS A 19 -10.26 -1.68 5.35
N THR A 20 -9.76 -2.85 5.76
CA THR A 20 -10.28 -3.57 6.93
C THR A 20 -10.00 -2.81 8.23
N ALA A 21 -8.78 -2.30 8.40
CA ALA A 21 -8.40 -1.51 9.58
C ALA A 21 -9.25 -0.24 9.72
N LEU A 22 -9.48 0.48 8.61
CA LEU A 22 -10.31 1.69 8.60
C LEU A 22 -11.78 1.38 8.91
N LYS A 23 -12.31 0.28 8.38
CA LYS A 23 -13.68 -0.17 8.69
C LYS A 23 -13.88 -0.54 10.16
N GLN A 24 -12.83 -0.99 10.84
CA GLN A 24 -12.86 -1.32 12.27
C GLN A 24 -12.62 -0.11 13.19
N GLY A 25 -12.63 1.12 12.65
CA GLY A 25 -12.42 2.34 13.43
C GLY A 25 -10.96 2.71 13.62
N GLY A 26 -10.04 2.00 12.96
CA GLY A 26 -8.64 2.38 12.85
C GLY A 26 -8.46 3.71 12.11
N ARG A 27 -7.30 4.34 12.28
CA ARG A 27 -6.95 5.61 11.64
C ARG A 27 -5.78 5.43 10.68
N GLU A 28 -5.80 6.18 9.59
CA GLU A 28 -4.67 6.29 8.67
C GLU A 28 -3.60 7.20 9.31
N LEU A 29 -2.37 6.69 9.45
CA LEU A 29 -1.28 7.44 10.09
C LEU A 29 -0.64 8.44 9.12
N ASN A 30 -0.79 8.23 7.82
CA ASN A 30 -0.29 9.15 6.82
C ASN A 30 -1.25 10.36 6.67
N PRO A 31 -0.84 11.59 7.06
CA PRO A 31 -1.73 12.76 7.05
C PRO A 31 -2.21 13.13 5.64
N VAL A 32 -1.42 12.86 4.60
CA VAL A 32 -1.82 13.12 3.21
C VAL A 32 -2.91 12.15 2.78
N LEU A 33 -2.75 10.85 3.07
CA LEU A 33 -3.78 9.85 2.76
C LEU A 33 -5.04 10.10 3.59
N ALA A 34 -4.91 10.43 4.87
CA ALA A 34 -6.05 10.75 5.73
C ALA A 34 -6.87 11.94 5.18
N TYR A 35 -6.19 12.99 4.72
CA TYR A 35 -6.85 14.13 4.05
C TYR A 35 -7.59 13.70 2.78
N LEU A 36 -6.95 12.93 1.91
CA LEU A 36 -7.55 12.45 0.66
C LEU A 36 -8.72 11.49 0.92
N PHE A 37 -8.61 10.61 1.92
CA PHE A 37 -9.68 9.70 2.34
C PHE A 37 -10.90 10.48 2.84
N GLY A 38 -10.69 11.58 3.56
CA GLY A 38 -11.78 12.47 3.99
C GLY A 38 -12.50 13.15 2.82
N LYS A 39 -11.80 13.41 1.71
CA LYS A 39 -12.36 14.12 0.54
C LYS A 39 -12.99 13.19 -0.50
N PHE A 40 -12.41 12.02 -0.74
CA PHE A 40 -12.77 11.13 -1.85
C PHE A 40 -13.19 9.72 -1.41
N GLY A 41 -13.15 9.43 -0.11
CA GLY A 41 -13.31 8.09 0.42
C GLY A 41 -12.00 7.29 0.37
N HIS A 42 -11.87 6.30 1.26
CA HIS A 42 -10.63 5.51 1.37
C HIS A 42 -10.42 4.57 0.18
N MET A 43 -11.47 3.89 -0.31
CA MET A 43 -11.32 2.89 -1.36
C MET A 43 -10.83 3.47 -2.70
N PRO A 44 -11.40 4.56 -3.24
CA PRO A 44 -10.92 5.14 -4.50
C PRO A 44 -9.46 5.62 -4.40
N VAL A 45 -9.11 6.28 -3.28
CA VAL A 45 -7.74 6.80 -3.07
C VAL A 45 -6.74 5.66 -2.92
N LEU A 46 -7.09 4.59 -2.20
CA LEU A 46 -6.26 3.39 -2.10
C LEU A 46 -5.97 2.82 -3.50
N VAL A 47 -7.01 2.57 -4.30
CA VAL A 47 -6.84 2.01 -5.65
C VAL A 47 -5.99 2.91 -6.53
N VAL A 48 -6.29 4.22 -6.59
CA VAL A 48 -5.53 5.17 -7.42
C VAL A 48 -4.07 5.25 -6.98
N SER A 49 -3.80 5.33 -5.68
CA SER A 49 -2.44 5.37 -5.16
C SER A 49 -1.64 4.12 -5.52
N LYS A 50 -2.30 2.94 -5.54
CA LYS A 50 -1.65 1.66 -5.89
C LYS A 50 -1.37 1.56 -7.38
N VAL A 51 -2.32 1.96 -8.22
CA VAL A 51 -2.11 2.00 -9.67
C VAL A 51 -0.91 2.89 -10.00
N ILE A 52 -0.85 4.10 -9.42
CA ILE A 52 0.29 5.01 -9.60
C ILE A 52 1.60 4.34 -9.14
N ALA A 53 1.62 3.74 -7.94
CA ALA A 53 2.81 3.08 -7.43
C ALA A 53 3.31 1.93 -8.32
N VAL A 54 2.40 1.04 -8.75
CA VAL A 54 2.73 -0.10 -9.64
C VAL A 54 3.20 0.39 -11.00
N SER A 55 2.52 1.39 -11.59
CA SER A 55 2.91 1.98 -12.88
C SER A 55 4.30 2.63 -12.80
N LEU A 56 4.59 3.42 -11.76
CA LEU A 56 5.90 4.04 -11.59
C LEU A 56 7.01 2.99 -11.42
N VAL A 57 6.74 1.94 -10.65
CA VAL A 57 7.70 0.85 -10.48
C VAL A 57 7.94 0.12 -11.81
N TYR A 58 6.88 -0.18 -12.56
CA TYR A 58 6.99 -0.85 -13.85
C TYR A 58 7.79 -0.02 -14.87
N LEU A 59 7.52 1.29 -14.95
CA LEU A 59 8.16 2.18 -15.92
C LEU A 59 9.62 2.52 -15.58
N TYR A 60 9.95 2.70 -14.29
CA TYR A 60 11.22 3.30 -13.89
C TYR A 60 12.12 2.43 -13.00
N VAL A 61 11.55 1.44 -12.31
CA VAL A 61 12.26 0.71 -11.22
C VAL A 61 12.42 -0.78 -11.52
N LEU A 62 11.74 -1.30 -12.53
CA LEU A 62 11.69 -2.73 -12.83
C LEU A 62 13.08 -3.37 -13.00
N ASN A 63 14.04 -2.62 -13.56
CA ASN A 63 15.41 -3.07 -13.81
C ASN A 63 16.38 -2.74 -12.67
N VAL A 64 15.91 -2.18 -11.55
CA VAL A 64 16.72 -1.80 -10.40
C VAL A 64 16.32 -2.64 -9.17
N PRO A 65 16.84 -3.89 -9.07
CA PRO A 65 16.35 -4.87 -8.10
C PRO A 65 16.53 -4.44 -6.64
N ILE A 66 17.56 -3.65 -6.33
CA ILE A 66 17.80 -3.12 -4.98
C ILE A 66 16.66 -2.21 -4.54
N ILE A 67 16.27 -1.24 -5.40
CA ILE A 67 15.18 -0.30 -5.09
C ILE A 67 13.87 -1.07 -4.97
N LEU A 68 13.60 -2.00 -5.88
CA LEU A 68 12.39 -2.82 -5.84
C LEU A 68 12.32 -3.69 -4.57
N GLY A 69 13.45 -4.23 -4.12
CA GLY A 69 13.57 -4.97 -2.87
C GLY A 69 13.28 -4.09 -1.65
N ILE A 70 13.85 -2.88 -1.59
CA ILE A 70 13.59 -1.91 -0.50
C ILE A 70 12.10 -1.52 -0.47
N LEU A 71 11.52 -1.19 -1.63
CA LEU A 71 10.10 -0.85 -1.72
C LEU A 71 9.21 -2.03 -1.27
N SER A 72 9.55 -3.25 -1.65
CA SER A 72 8.83 -4.45 -1.22
C SER A 72 8.93 -4.65 0.30
N ALA A 73 10.12 -4.50 0.88
CA ALA A 73 10.32 -4.62 2.34
C ALA A 73 9.53 -3.56 3.12
N LEU A 74 9.50 -2.32 2.62
CA LEU A 74 8.68 -1.25 3.19
C LEU A 74 7.19 -1.63 3.15
N TYR A 75 6.71 -2.20 2.04
CA TYR A 75 5.31 -2.61 1.93
C TYR A 75 4.96 -3.79 2.83
N VAL A 76 5.86 -4.77 3.02
CA VAL A 76 5.69 -5.82 4.02
C VAL A 76 5.46 -5.21 5.40
N TYR A 77 6.27 -4.21 5.77
CA TYR A 77 6.13 -3.50 7.04
C TYR A 77 4.78 -2.78 7.18
N VAL A 78 4.31 -2.10 6.12
CA VAL A 78 3.01 -1.42 6.11
C VAL A 78 1.86 -2.41 6.29
N VAL A 79 1.82 -3.48 5.48
CA VAL A 79 0.79 -4.54 5.57
C VAL A 79 0.76 -5.14 6.96
N PHE A 80 1.93 -5.41 7.54
CA PHE A 80 2.03 -5.98 8.88
C PHE A 80 1.54 -5.04 9.98
N ASN A 81 1.85 -3.74 9.90
CA ASN A 81 1.34 -2.75 10.83
C ASN A 81 -0.18 -2.57 10.72
N ASN A 82 -0.72 -2.54 9.51
CA ASN A 82 -2.16 -2.47 9.29
C ASN A 82 -2.85 -3.73 9.85
N TYR A 83 -2.26 -4.92 9.62
CA TYR A 83 -2.76 -6.16 10.20
C TYR A 83 -2.75 -6.17 11.74
N LYS A 84 -1.70 -5.62 12.36
CA LYS A 84 -1.66 -5.44 13.83
C LYS A 84 -2.78 -4.52 14.33
N GLN A 85 -3.11 -3.48 13.57
CA GLN A 85 -4.20 -2.57 13.91
C GLN A 85 -5.58 -3.25 13.83
N ILE A 86 -5.77 -4.19 12.91
CA ILE A 86 -6.99 -5.02 12.80
C ILE A 86 -7.15 -5.97 14.00
N ARG A 87 -6.05 -6.55 14.49
CA ARG A 87 -6.08 -7.52 15.59
C ARG A 87 -6.27 -6.90 16.98
N LYS A 88 -6.23 -5.58 17.10
CA LYS A 88 -6.33 -4.86 18.35
C LYS A 88 -7.75 -4.37 18.59
#